data_AF-A0A366G6R2-F1
#
_entry.id   AF-A0A366G6R2-F1
#
_cell.length_a   1.000
_cell.length_b   1.000
_cell.length_c   1.000
_cell.angle_alpha   90.00
_cell.angle_beta   90.00
_cell.angle_gamma   90.00
#
_symmetry.space_group_name_H-M   'P 1'
#
loop_
_entity.id
_entity.type
_entity.pdbx_description
1 polymer ?
#
loop_
_entity_poly.entity_id
_entity_poly.type
_entity_poly.pdbx_seq_one_letter_code
_entity_poly.pdbx_strand_id
1 'polypeptide(L)'
;MAAVTGWVTNWLAIQMSFYPVRFVGFGVIGWQGVIPRKAEKMAHICIDHTLQKFGDLNSVYEKLEPHRIVEQVISQVTPRVDEYIDEIMYENHPVLWDNVPLFVRNRIYKWAREALPERVEELVEDFGDDLDELVDLKALLSRELKRHPDLMNRIFKQAGSVELQSVINLGAIIGGLLGAMLVPLWVRYPEPWLLPLGGFAVGFLTNWLAINLIFTPAEPRRFLLWKIQGLFLRRQPEISEVWARLVAEELITVERVADAMINGAHGDRTRAIIQKHLRPLLDSSPVLKLTAQVSVGVTGYTELKKSLYQKAVVATGDVFSDPAFNRERAPVVAQVLAGQMKSLGPREFQGILRPAFHEEELQLMIVGGVFGALAGLIQFLSLTYLVF
;
A
#
# COMPACT_ATOMS: atom_id res chain seq x y z
N MET A 1 7.35 19.37 -37.10
CA MET A 1 6.00 19.54 -36.52
C MET A 1 5.43 18.22 -36.02
N ALA A 2 5.15 17.23 -36.88
CA ALA A 2 4.53 15.97 -36.47
C ALA A 2 5.27 15.19 -35.34
N ALA A 3 6.62 15.17 -35.37
CA ALA A 3 7.40 14.57 -34.28
C ALA A 3 7.25 15.32 -32.94
N VAL A 4 7.19 16.65 -32.97
CA VAL A 4 6.96 17.48 -31.77
C VAL A 4 5.53 17.29 -31.27
N THR A 5 4.55 17.23 -32.16
CA THR A 5 3.17 16.91 -31.82
C THR A 5 3.07 15.53 -31.18
N GLY A 6 3.72 14.50 -31.73
CA GLY A 6 3.77 13.16 -31.14
C GLY A 6 4.41 13.15 -29.74
N TRP A 7 5.48 13.92 -29.55
CA TRP A 7 6.12 14.08 -28.24
C TRP A 7 5.18 14.76 -27.22
N VAL A 8 4.59 15.91 -27.57
CA VAL A 8 3.70 16.67 -26.69
C VAL A 8 2.44 15.90 -26.36
N THR A 9 1.82 15.23 -27.34
CA THR A 9 0.59 14.47 -27.15
C THR A 9 0.79 13.28 -26.23
N ASN A 10 1.89 12.51 -26.40
CA ASN A 10 2.21 11.40 -25.50
C ASN A 10 2.59 11.89 -24.10
N TRP A 11 3.36 12.97 -23.99
CA TRP A 11 3.68 13.58 -22.70
C TRP A 11 2.42 14.02 -21.96
N LEU A 12 1.50 14.68 -22.67
CA LEU A 12 0.24 15.15 -22.13
C LEU A 12 -0.68 13.98 -21.72
N ALA A 13 -0.78 12.92 -22.53
CA ALA A 13 -1.54 11.72 -22.20
C ALA A 13 -1.03 11.07 -20.90
N ILE A 14 0.29 11.01 -20.73
CA ILE A 14 0.90 10.51 -19.49
C ILE A 14 0.57 11.44 -18.31
N GLN A 15 0.74 12.75 -18.45
CA GLN A 15 0.40 13.70 -17.38
C GLN A 15 -1.07 13.63 -16.98
N MET A 16 -1.97 13.55 -17.96
CA MET A 16 -3.41 13.40 -17.75
C MET A 16 -3.79 12.07 -17.10
N SER A 17 -2.96 11.04 -17.22
CA SER A 17 -3.17 9.77 -16.51
C SER A 17 -2.88 9.88 -15.01
N PHE A 18 -1.99 10.80 -14.63
CA PHE A 18 -1.52 10.95 -13.25
C PHE A 18 -2.13 12.14 -12.49
N TYR A 19 -2.57 13.17 -13.20
CA TYR A 19 -3.03 14.44 -12.62
C TYR A 19 -4.35 14.91 -13.25
N PRO A 20 -5.18 15.63 -12.47
CA PRO A 20 -5.03 15.94 -11.05
C PRO A 20 -5.39 14.74 -10.16
N VAL A 21 -4.81 14.68 -8.96
CA VAL A 21 -5.05 13.56 -8.00
C VAL A 21 -6.48 13.58 -7.48
N ARG A 22 -7.01 14.78 -7.19
CA ARG A 22 -8.42 15.00 -6.86
C ARG A 22 -9.14 15.51 -8.10
N PHE A 23 -10.42 15.17 -8.22
CA PHE A 23 -11.27 15.69 -9.28
C PHE A 23 -11.29 17.22 -9.26
N VAL A 24 -10.98 17.84 -10.40
CA VAL A 24 -11.06 19.29 -10.59
C VAL A 24 -12.12 19.56 -11.66
N GLY A 25 -13.20 20.25 -11.27
CA GLY A 25 -14.29 20.62 -12.18
C GLY A 25 -15.55 21.06 -11.46
N PHE A 26 -16.60 21.34 -12.24
CA PHE A 26 -17.92 21.74 -11.76
C PHE A 26 -18.94 20.65 -12.10
N GLY A 27 -19.45 19.97 -11.06
CA GLY A 27 -20.45 18.90 -11.21
C GLY A 27 -19.94 17.72 -12.03
N VAL A 28 -20.65 17.35 -13.10
CA VAL A 28 -20.28 16.25 -14.02
C VAL A 28 -19.17 16.63 -15.02
N ILE A 29 -18.79 17.91 -15.10
CA ILE A 29 -17.75 18.39 -16.00
C ILE A 29 -16.49 18.64 -15.19
N GLY A 30 -15.57 17.69 -15.21
CA GLY A 30 -14.26 17.83 -14.60
C GLY A 30 -13.31 16.72 -14.98
N TRP A 31 -12.04 16.92 -14.68
CA TRP A 31 -10.98 15.97 -14.96
C TRP A 31 -10.37 15.47 -13.66
N GLN A 32 -10.16 14.17 -13.58
CA GLN A 32 -9.32 13.53 -12.58
C GLN A 32 -8.39 12.59 -13.34
N GLY A 33 -7.14 12.46 -12.88
CA GLY A 33 -6.23 11.51 -13.48
C GLY A 33 -6.80 10.10 -13.47
N VAL A 34 -6.59 9.37 -14.57
CA VAL A 34 -7.01 7.96 -14.78
C VAL A 34 -6.69 7.09 -13.56
N ILE A 35 -5.42 7.14 -13.11
CA ILE A 35 -4.90 6.29 -12.04
C ILE A 35 -5.53 6.67 -10.68
N PRO A 36 -5.52 7.95 -10.24
CA PRO A 36 -6.24 8.36 -9.04
C PRO A 36 -7.73 8.00 -9.03
N ARG A 37 -8.43 8.16 -10.16
CA ARG A 37 -9.87 7.89 -10.28
C ARG A 37 -10.20 6.41 -10.09
N LYS A 38 -9.27 5.51 -10.46
CA LYS A 38 -9.45 4.05 -10.42
C LYS A 38 -8.62 3.37 -9.33
N ALA A 39 -7.91 4.14 -8.50
CA ALA A 39 -7.00 3.62 -7.48
C ALA A 39 -7.65 2.58 -6.56
N GLU A 40 -8.92 2.78 -6.15
CA GLU A 40 -9.67 1.82 -5.32
C GLU A 40 -9.91 0.48 -6.03
N LYS A 41 -10.31 0.52 -7.31
CA LYS A 41 -10.50 -0.70 -8.11
C LYS A 41 -9.18 -1.43 -8.33
N MET A 42 -8.10 -0.69 -8.61
CA MET A 42 -6.76 -1.23 -8.76
C MET A 42 -6.28 -1.88 -7.48
N ALA A 43 -6.50 -1.21 -6.35
CA ALA A 43 -6.24 -1.71 -5.02
C ALA A 43 -6.95 -3.04 -4.79
N HIS A 44 -8.24 -3.15 -5.10
CA HIS A 44 -8.98 -4.41 -4.97
C HIS A 44 -8.42 -5.52 -5.86
N ILE A 45 -8.10 -5.25 -7.13
CA ILE A 45 -7.51 -6.23 -8.04
C ILE A 45 -6.11 -6.66 -7.57
N CYS A 46 -5.28 -5.69 -7.14
CA CYS A 46 -4.00 -5.94 -6.48
C CYS A 46 -4.22 -6.87 -5.29
N ILE A 47 -5.12 -6.52 -4.37
CA ILE A 47 -5.41 -7.28 -3.15
C ILE A 47 -5.89 -8.69 -3.49
N ASP A 48 -6.83 -8.86 -4.42
CA ASP A 48 -7.36 -10.19 -4.76
C ASP A 48 -6.28 -11.09 -5.38
N HIS A 49 -5.40 -10.56 -6.23
CA HIS A 49 -4.26 -11.31 -6.78
C HIS A 49 -3.11 -11.50 -5.79
N THR A 50 -2.91 -10.52 -4.90
CA THR A 50 -1.95 -10.56 -3.80
C THR A 50 -2.39 -11.64 -2.81
N LEU A 51 -3.57 -11.57 -2.22
CA LEU A 51 -4.07 -12.56 -1.26
C LEU A 51 -4.02 -14.02 -1.75
N GLN A 52 -4.28 -14.29 -3.03
CA GLN A 52 -4.16 -15.64 -3.61
C GLN A 52 -2.75 -16.25 -3.53
N LYS A 53 -1.70 -15.41 -3.41
CA LYS A 53 -0.27 -15.81 -3.39
C LYS A 53 0.46 -15.37 -2.10
N PHE A 54 -0.06 -14.37 -1.40
CA PHE A 54 0.44 -13.80 -0.15
C PHE A 54 -0.21 -14.46 1.08
N GLY A 55 -0.99 -15.53 0.90
CA GLY A 55 -1.79 -16.21 1.93
C GLY A 55 -0.99 -16.96 3.00
N ASP A 56 0.20 -16.49 3.32
CA ASP A 56 1.00 -16.96 4.43
C ASP A 56 1.56 -15.73 5.16
N LEU A 57 0.71 -15.09 5.99
CA LEU A 57 1.15 -13.98 6.85
C LEU A 57 2.22 -14.44 7.83
N ASN A 58 2.25 -15.74 8.15
CA ASN A 58 3.25 -16.34 9.02
C ASN A 58 4.65 -16.19 8.41
N SER A 59 4.79 -16.31 7.08
CA SER A 59 6.07 -16.04 6.40
C SER A 59 6.59 -14.60 6.56
N VAL A 60 5.68 -13.61 6.72
CA VAL A 60 6.04 -12.22 7.00
C VAL A 60 6.37 -12.07 8.48
N TYR A 61 5.58 -12.68 9.36
CA TYR A 61 5.79 -12.69 10.81
C TYR A 61 7.12 -13.33 11.22
N GLU A 62 7.47 -14.49 10.67
CA GLU A 62 8.75 -15.16 10.93
C GLU A 62 9.92 -14.25 10.54
N LYS A 63 9.81 -13.57 9.40
CA LYS A 63 10.85 -12.65 8.92
C LYS A 63 10.90 -11.36 9.72
N LEU A 64 9.81 -10.94 10.34
CA LEU A 64 9.79 -9.80 11.26
C LEU A 64 10.61 -10.06 12.53
N GLU A 65 11.09 -11.29 12.74
CA GLU A 65 11.87 -11.72 13.89
C GLU A 65 11.06 -11.58 15.18
N PRO A 66 10.25 -12.58 15.59
CA PRO A 66 9.37 -12.49 16.76
C PRO A 66 10.08 -12.03 18.04
N HIS A 67 11.34 -12.42 18.22
CA HIS A 67 12.17 -11.96 19.34
C HIS A 67 12.36 -10.43 19.37
N ARG A 68 12.40 -9.75 18.22
CA ARG A 68 12.47 -8.28 18.15
C ARG A 68 11.17 -7.62 18.60
N ILE A 69 10.05 -8.25 18.29
CA ILE A 69 8.73 -7.81 18.78
C ILE A 69 8.71 -7.93 20.31
N VAL A 70 9.17 -9.06 20.85
CA VAL A 70 9.28 -9.28 22.31
C VAL A 70 10.21 -8.25 22.96
N GLU A 71 11.41 -8.04 22.41
CA GLU A 71 12.37 -7.01 22.88
C GLU A 71 11.73 -5.62 22.92
N GLN A 72 11.02 -5.24 21.85
CA GLN A 72 10.33 -3.95 21.76
C GLN A 72 9.26 -3.81 22.85
N VAL A 73 8.40 -4.82 23.00
CA VAL A 73 7.33 -4.81 24.02
C VAL A 73 7.92 -4.73 25.42
N ILE A 74 8.94 -5.54 25.74
CA ILE A 74 9.61 -5.51 27.04
C ILE A 74 10.26 -4.15 27.30
N SER A 75 10.95 -3.59 26.31
CA SER A 75 11.66 -2.30 26.46
C SER A 75 10.73 -1.13 26.77
N GLN A 76 9.48 -1.19 26.31
CA GLN A 76 8.49 -0.13 26.53
C GLN A 76 7.59 -0.39 27.75
N VAL A 77 7.18 -1.65 27.96
CA VAL A 77 6.21 -1.99 29.02
C VAL A 77 6.92 -2.16 30.36
N THR A 78 8.06 -2.86 30.43
CA THR A 78 8.74 -3.16 31.70
C THR A 78 9.10 -1.92 32.53
N PRO A 79 9.61 -0.81 31.96
CA PRO A 79 9.90 0.40 32.73
C PRO A 79 8.64 1.06 33.33
N ARG A 80 7.47 0.79 32.76
CA ARG A 80 6.17 1.37 33.15
C ARG A 80 5.29 0.40 33.93
N VAL A 81 5.76 -0.82 34.21
CA VAL A 81 5.00 -1.82 34.98
C VAL A 81 4.54 -1.29 36.33
N ASP A 82 5.43 -0.61 37.05
CA ASP A 82 5.10 -0.07 38.37
C ASP A 82 4.00 1.01 38.27
N GLU A 83 4.05 1.86 37.23
CA GLU A 83 3.02 2.87 36.90
C GLU A 83 1.68 2.19 36.57
N TYR A 84 1.68 1.17 35.70
CA TYR A 84 0.47 0.43 35.34
C TYR A 84 -0.17 -0.27 36.53
N ILE A 85 0.63 -0.84 37.43
CA ILE A 85 0.11 -1.46 38.66
C ILE A 85 -0.55 -0.40 39.53
N ASP A 86 0.10 0.74 39.74
CA ASP A 86 -0.45 1.82 40.54
C ASP A 86 -1.76 2.34 39.95
N GLU A 87 -1.81 2.59 38.64
CA GLU A 87 -3.03 3.02 37.94
C GLU A 87 -4.18 2.02 38.13
N ILE A 88 -3.94 0.73 37.85
CA ILE A 88 -4.98 -0.32 37.98
C ILE A 88 -5.47 -0.41 39.43
N MET A 89 -4.58 -0.30 40.42
CA MET A 89 -4.93 -0.39 41.83
C MET A 89 -5.70 0.85 42.31
N TYR A 90 -5.30 2.06 41.88
CA TYR A 90 -5.99 3.30 42.25
C TYR A 90 -7.35 3.46 41.56
N GLU A 91 -7.51 2.97 40.33
CA GLU A 91 -8.79 2.99 39.62
C GLU A 91 -9.85 2.11 40.30
N ASN A 92 -9.45 0.95 40.81
CA ASN A 92 -10.39 -0.04 41.36
C ASN A 92 -10.50 0.06 42.89
N HIS A 93 -9.38 0.13 43.61
CA HIS A 93 -9.32 0.04 45.08
C HIS A 93 -8.28 0.99 45.69
N PRO A 94 -8.52 2.32 45.64
CA PRO A 94 -7.56 3.32 46.13
C PRO A 94 -7.29 3.17 47.63
N VAL A 95 -8.34 2.98 48.42
CA VAL A 95 -8.24 2.80 49.89
C VAL A 95 -7.44 1.54 50.23
N LEU A 96 -7.58 0.46 49.46
CA LEU A 96 -6.79 -0.74 49.69
C LEU A 96 -5.32 -0.44 49.42
N TRP A 97 -5.02 0.16 48.26
CA TRP A 97 -3.65 0.40 47.80
C TRP A 97 -2.86 1.33 48.73
N ASP A 98 -3.50 2.39 49.23
CA ASP A 98 -2.90 3.31 50.20
C ASP A 98 -2.56 2.64 51.54
N ASN A 99 -3.30 1.60 51.91
CA ASN A 99 -3.11 0.85 53.15
C ASN A 99 -2.19 -0.37 52.98
N VAL A 100 -1.74 -0.71 51.77
CA VAL A 100 -0.80 -1.81 51.56
C VAL A 100 0.60 -1.42 52.07
N PRO A 101 1.21 -2.20 52.97
CA PRO A 101 2.57 -1.94 53.42
C PRO A 101 3.60 -1.91 52.28
N LEU A 102 4.59 -1.01 52.36
CA LEU A 102 5.61 -0.83 51.32
C LEU A 102 6.34 -2.13 50.93
N PHE A 103 6.57 -3.04 51.87
CA PHE A 103 7.22 -4.33 51.57
C PHE A 103 6.36 -5.22 50.66
N VAL A 104 5.04 -5.16 50.78
CA VAL A 104 4.11 -5.90 49.93
C VAL A 104 4.04 -5.25 48.55
N ARG A 105 3.94 -3.92 48.48
CA ARG A 105 4.00 -3.17 47.20
C ARG A 105 5.28 -3.50 46.43
N ASN A 106 6.44 -3.42 47.09
CA ASN A 106 7.72 -3.75 46.48
C ASN A 106 7.81 -5.21 46.02
N ARG A 107 7.17 -6.14 46.75
CA ARG A 107 7.08 -7.55 46.34
C ARG A 107 6.22 -7.73 45.09
N ILE A 108 5.11 -7.00 44.99
CA ILE A 108 4.22 -7.00 43.81
C ILE A 108 4.97 -6.46 42.59
N TYR A 109 5.60 -5.29 42.71
CA TYR A 109 6.39 -4.69 41.63
C TYR A 109 7.52 -5.60 41.15
N LYS A 110 8.26 -6.21 42.09
CA LYS A 110 9.34 -7.13 41.75
C LYS A 110 8.81 -8.36 41.02
N TRP A 111 7.75 -8.97 41.54
CA TRP A 111 7.15 -10.15 40.94
C TRP A 111 6.60 -9.86 39.53
N ALA A 112 5.94 -8.71 39.33
CA ALA A 112 5.42 -8.33 38.02
C ALA A 112 6.52 -8.10 36.99
N ARG A 113 7.63 -7.44 37.40
CA ARG A 113 8.81 -7.24 36.54
C ARG A 113 9.49 -8.56 36.16
N GLU A 114 9.49 -9.55 37.04
CA GLU A 114 10.08 -10.86 36.79
C GLU A 114 9.17 -11.75 35.92
N ALA A 115 7.85 -11.66 36.09
CA ALA A 115 6.88 -12.51 35.39
C ALA A 115 6.50 -12.00 33.99
N LEU A 116 6.55 -10.67 33.76
CA LEU A 116 6.06 -10.08 32.52
C LEU A 116 6.83 -10.54 31.26
N PRO A 117 8.18 -10.62 31.24
CA PRO A 117 8.93 -10.99 30.03
C PRO A 117 8.50 -12.35 29.44
N GLU A 118 8.39 -13.38 30.28
CA GLU A 118 7.96 -14.73 29.88
C GLU A 118 6.53 -14.70 29.30
N ARG A 119 5.62 -13.92 29.90
CA ARG A 119 4.23 -13.78 29.39
C ARG A 119 4.15 -13.05 28.07
N VAL A 120 5.04 -12.08 27.84
CA VAL A 120 5.11 -11.38 26.55
C VAL A 120 5.62 -12.31 25.46
N GLU A 121 6.62 -13.16 25.76
CA GLU A 121 7.15 -14.14 24.82
C GLU A 121 6.06 -15.16 24.41
N GLU A 122 5.39 -15.79 25.37
CA GLU A 122 4.27 -16.72 25.12
C GLU A 122 3.12 -16.05 24.33
N LEU A 123 2.83 -14.78 24.62
CA LEU A 123 1.77 -14.02 23.95
C LEU A 123 2.11 -13.69 22.50
N VAL A 124 3.36 -13.31 22.22
CA VAL A 124 3.83 -13.02 20.86
C VAL A 124 3.88 -14.29 20.03
N GLU A 125 4.26 -15.42 20.61
CA GLU A 125 4.24 -16.75 19.97
C GLU A 125 2.82 -17.17 19.60
N ASP A 126 1.87 -17.14 20.55
CA ASP A 126 0.45 -17.44 20.29
C ASP A 126 -0.16 -16.53 19.20
N PHE A 127 0.26 -15.25 19.12
CA PHE A 127 -0.17 -14.35 18.03
C PHE A 127 0.41 -14.72 16.67
N GLY A 128 1.62 -15.28 16.64
CA GLY A 128 2.25 -15.79 15.42
C GLY A 128 1.49 -16.99 14.88
N ASP A 129 1.18 -17.95 15.74
CA ASP A 129 0.49 -19.19 15.37
C ASP A 129 -0.93 -18.95 14.83
N ASP A 130 -1.64 -17.97 15.39
CA ASP A 130 -3.03 -17.63 15.01
C ASP A 130 -3.13 -16.45 14.02
N LEU A 131 -2.01 -15.90 13.51
CA LEU A 131 -2.02 -14.61 12.79
C LEU A 131 -2.99 -14.55 11.61
N ASP A 132 -3.06 -15.61 10.81
CA ASP A 132 -3.98 -15.73 9.66
C ASP A 132 -5.46 -15.68 10.09
N GLU A 133 -5.77 -16.10 11.32
CA GLU A 133 -7.13 -16.06 11.89
C GLU A 133 -7.42 -14.74 12.63
N LEU A 134 -6.39 -14.01 13.05
CA LEU A 134 -6.52 -12.72 13.74
C LEU A 134 -6.63 -11.53 12.76
N VAL A 135 -6.01 -11.63 11.59
CA VAL A 135 -5.92 -10.51 10.63
C VAL A 135 -6.57 -10.83 9.30
N ASP A 136 -7.69 -10.17 9.01
CA ASP A 136 -8.22 -10.10 7.65
C ASP A 136 -7.39 -9.12 6.82
N LEU A 137 -6.38 -9.65 6.12
CA LEU A 137 -5.50 -8.87 5.25
C LEU A 137 -6.28 -8.15 4.13
N LYS A 138 -7.39 -8.74 3.63
CA LYS A 138 -8.22 -8.10 2.61
C LYS A 138 -8.87 -6.83 3.16
N ALA A 139 -9.45 -6.94 4.35
CA ALA A 139 -10.07 -5.80 5.03
C ALA A 139 -9.04 -4.73 5.38
N LEU A 140 -7.86 -5.13 5.90
CA LEU A 140 -6.77 -4.20 6.24
C LEU A 140 -6.30 -3.43 5.00
N LEU A 141 -5.91 -4.14 3.93
CA LEU A 141 -5.41 -3.49 2.72
C LEU A 141 -6.47 -2.60 2.06
N SER A 142 -7.74 -3.03 2.05
CA SER A 142 -8.84 -2.21 1.53
C SER A 142 -9.02 -0.91 2.33
N ARG A 143 -8.93 -0.99 3.67
CA ARG A 143 -9.03 0.16 4.57
C ARG A 143 -7.87 1.13 4.39
N GLU A 144 -6.63 0.65 4.33
CA GLU A 144 -5.46 1.52 4.19
C GLU A 144 -5.34 2.12 2.78
N LEU A 145 -5.73 1.40 1.72
CA LEU A 145 -5.74 1.95 0.36
C LEU A 145 -6.80 3.05 0.18
N LYS A 146 -7.93 3.00 0.91
CA LYS A 146 -8.90 4.10 0.95
C LYS A 146 -8.33 5.36 1.60
N ARG A 147 -7.43 5.21 2.58
CA ARG A 147 -6.75 6.33 3.25
C ARG A 147 -5.61 6.90 2.39
N HIS A 148 -4.95 6.06 1.60
CA HIS A 148 -3.81 6.42 0.75
C HIS A 148 -4.09 6.20 -0.76
N PRO A 149 -5.05 6.93 -1.37
CA PRO A 149 -5.39 6.76 -2.78
C PRO A 149 -4.27 7.19 -3.74
N ASP A 150 -3.30 7.98 -3.27
CA ASP A 150 -2.13 8.42 -4.04
C ASP A 150 -1.05 7.34 -4.17
N LEU A 151 -1.08 6.28 -3.33
CA LEU A 151 -0.04 5.25 -3.29
C LEU A 151 0.16 4.60 -4.67
N MET A 152 -0.93 4.27 -5.37
CA MET A 152 -0.86 3.76 -6.74
C MET A 152 -0.19 4.77 -7.69
N ASN A 153 -0.53 6.06 -7.60
CA ASN A 153 0.09 7.10 -8.41
C ASN A 153 1.61 7.16 -8.16
N ARG A 154 2.05 7.07 -6.90
CA ARG A 154 3.47 7.09 -6.55
C ARG A 154 4.21 5.84 -7.01
N ILE A 155 3.62 4.65 -6.86
CA ILE A 155 4.18 3.40 -7.39
C ILE A 155 4.44 3.54 -8.88
N PHE A 156 3.42 3.95 -9.65
CA PHE A 156 3.55 4.08 -11.10
C PHE A 156 4.53 5.17 -11.52
N LYS A 157 4.60 6.30 -10.81
CA LYS A 157 5.58 7.36 -11.09
C LYS A 157 7.00 6.94 -10.77
N GLN A 158 7.24 6.38 -9.58
CA GLN A 158 8.58 5.99 -9.16
C GLN A 158 9.08 4.83 -10.01
N ALA A 159 8.27 3.79 -10.17
CA ALA A 159 8.65 2.59 -10.89
C ALA A 159 8.68 2.78 -12.41
N GLY A 160 7.72 3.57 -12.93
CA GLY A 160 7.50 3.76 -14.37
C GLY A 160 8.18 4.97 -14.98
N SER A 161 8.79 5.88 -14.21
CA SER A 161 9.37 7.14 -14.70
C SER A 161 10.21 7.00 -15.97
N VAL A 162 11.15 6.04 -15.97
CA VAL A 162 12.04 5.77 -17.11
C VAL A 162 11.24 5.30 -18.34
N GLU A 163 10.32 4.36 -18.18
CA GLU A 163 9.57 3.80 -19.31
C GLU A 163 8.54 4.79 -19.88
N LEU A 164 7.93 5.60 -19.01
CA LEU A 164 7.08 6.70 -19.42
C LEU A 164 7.84 7.69 -20.30
N GLN A 165 9.10 8.00 -19.95
CA GLN A 165 9.98 8.84 -20.77
C GLN A 165 10.36 8.17 -22.10
N SER A 166 10.67 6.86 -22.08
CA SER A 166 10.91 6.09 -23.31
C SER A 166 9.72 6.16 -24.27
N VAL A 167 8.49 6.07 -23.74
CA VAL A 167 7.25 6.15 -24.53
C VAL A 167 7.06 7.53 -25.15
N ILE A 168 7.40 8.60 -24.43
CA ILE A 168 7.34 9.97 -24.94
C ILE A 168 8.33 10.14 -26.11
N ASN A 169 9.56 9.67 -25.93
CA ASN A 169 10.61 9.76 -26.95
C ASN A 169 10.27 8.91 -28.19
N LEU A 170 9.78 7.70 -28.00
CA LEU A 170 9.29 6.84 -29.09
C LEU A 170 8.05 7.44 -29.76
N GLY A 171 7.20 8.12 -29.00
CA GLY A 171 6.08 8.90 -29.50
C GLY A 171 6.49 9.95 -30.53
N ALA A 172 7.61 10.64 -30.29
CA ALA A 172 8.16 11.59 -31.26
C ALA A 172 8.58 10.91 -32.56
N ILE A 173 9.21 9.74 -32.48
CA ILE A 173 9.68 8.97 -33.65
C ILE A 173 8.48 8.43 -34.43
N ILE A 174 7.51 7.83 -33.75
CA ILE A 174 6.29 7.27 -34.35
C ILE A 174 5.46 8.39 -35.00
N GLY A 175 5.22 9.48 -34.27
CA GLY A 175 4.50 10.64 -34.79
C GLY A 175 5.22 11.30 -35.97
N GLY A 176 6.55 11.32 -35.95
CA GLY A 176 7.38 11.76 -37.07
C GLY A 176 7.22 10.88 -38.31
N LEU A 177 7.25 9.55 -38.15
CA LEU A 177 7.10 8.59 -39.24
C LEU A 177 5.69 8.63 -39.85
N LEU A 178 4.65 8.61 -39.01
CA LEU A 178 3.26 8.71 -39.46
C LEU A 178 2.98 10.07 -40.11
N GLY A 179 3.55 11.16 -39.57
CA GLY A 179 3.49 12.48 -40.18
C GLY A 179 4.19 12.55 -41.54
N ALA A 180 5.35 11.89 -41.69
CA ALA A 180 6.05 11.81 -42.97
C ALA A 180 5.23 11.02 -44.01
N MET A 181 4.50 9.99 -43.59
CA MET A 181 3.57 9.26 -44.46
C MET A 181 2.38 10.12 -44.93
N LEU A 182 2.00 11.13 -44.16
CA LEU A 182 0.94 12.08 -44.53
C LEU A 182 1.38 13.13 -45.56
N VAL A 183 2.68 13.42 -45.68
CA VAL A 183 3.20 14.45 -46.60
C VAL A 183 2.87 14.13 -48.07
N PRO A 184 3.13 12.93 -48.61
CA PRO A 184 2.75 12.58 -49.99
C PRO A 184 1.24 12.67 -50.23
N LEU A 185 0.42 12.31 -49.23
CA LEU A 185 -1.03 12.36 -49.32
C LEU A 185 -1.53 13.80 -49.46
N TRP A 186 -0.95 14.72 -48.66
CA TRP A 186 -1.26 16.15 -48.72
C TRP A 186 -0.79 16.80 -50.02
N VAL A 187 0.40 16.45 -50.52
CA VAL A 187 0.90 16.94 -51.82
C VAL A 187 -0.02 16.53 -52.98
N ARG A 188 -0.64 15.35 -52.90
CA ARG A 188 -1.56 14.86 -53.94
C ARG A 188 -2.97 15.45 -53.84
N TYR A 189 -3.44 15.72 -52.62
CA TYR A 189 -4.78 16.22 -52.31
C TYR A 189 -4.71 17.33 -51.25
N PRO A 190 -4.45 18.59 -51.63
CA PRO A 190 -4.27 19.71 -50.70
C PRO A 190 -5.61 20.26 -50.20
N GLU A 191 -6.42 19.40 -49.60
CA GLU A 191 -7.70 19.78 -49.02
C GLU A 191 -7.54 20.33 -47.59
N PRO A 192 -8.21 21.44 -47.21
CA PRO A 192 -8.06 22.06 -45.89
C PRO A 192 -8.37 21.15 -44.70
N TRP A 193 -9.28 20.19 -44.88
CA TRP A 193 -9.69 19.24 -43.85
C TRP A 193 -8.72 18.07 -43.67
N LEU A 194 -7.81 17.84 -44.64
CA LEU A 194 -6.91 16.69 -44.62
C LEU A 194 -5.84 16.81 -43.51
N LEU A 195 -5.35 18.02 -43.21
CA LEU A 195 -4.35 18.23 -42.16
C LEU A 195 -4.92 18.07 -40.74
N PRO A 196 -6.09 18.65 -40.39
CA PRO A 196 -6.73 18.37 -39.10
C PRO A 196 -7.12 16.89 -38.94
N LEU A 197 -7.69 16.26 -39.97
CA LEU A 197 -8.12 14.87 -39.89
C LEU A 197 -6.94 13.89 -39.88
N GLY A 198 -5.91 14.17 -40.68
CA GLY A 198 -4.63 13.45 -40.64
C GLY A 198 -3.91 13.63 -39.31
N GLY A 199 -3.92 14.83 -38.75
CA GLY A 199 -3.42 15.12 -37.41
C GLY A 199 -4.14 14.32 -36.34
N PHE A 200 -5.46 14.22 -36.42
CA PHE A 200 -6.26 13.35 -35.54
C PHE A 200 -5.83 11.89 -35.64
N ALA A 201 -5.74 11.36 -36.86
CA ALA A 201 -5.35 9.98 -37.09
C ALA A 201 -3.93 9.68 -36.57
N VAL A 202 -2.96 10.59 -36.80
CA VAL A 202 -1.59 10.46 -36.28
C VAL A 202 -1.58 10.46 -34.77
N GLY A 203 -2.26 11.41 -34.12
CA GLY A 203 -2.32 11.49 -32.66
C GLY A 203 -2.96 10.24 -32.04
N PHE A 204 -4.07 9.79 -32.62
CA PHE A 204 -4.79 8.58 -32.20
C PHE A 204 -3.93 7.33 -32.34
N LEU A 205 -3.34 7.11 -33.53
CA LEU A 205 -2.49 5.94 -33.81
C LEU A 205 -1.19 5.94 -33.01
N THR A 206 -0.58 7.11 -32.80
CA THR A 206 0.65 7.23 -32.01
C THR A 206 0.39 6.84 -30.55
N ASN A 207 -0.72 7.32 -29.97
CA ASN A 207 -1.07 6.96 -28.60
C ASN A 207 -1.49 5.48 -28.46
N TRP A 208 -2.23 4.94 -29.45
CA TRP A 208 -2.54 3.51 -29.51
C TRP A 208 -1.27 2.64 -29.54
N LEU A 209 -0.31 2.99 -30.39
CA LEU A 209 0.95 2.26 -30.51
C LEU A 209 1.80 2.37 -29.23
N ALA A 210 1.83 3.56 -28.62
CA ALA A 210 2.50 3.82 -27.36
C ALA A 210 1.97 2.92 -26.24
N ILE A 211 0.65 2.88 -26.03
CA ILE A 211 0.01 2.03 -25.02
C ILE A 211 0.30 0.55 -25.29
N ASN A 212 0.20 0.13 -26.55
CA ASN A 212 0.44 -1.26 -26.93
C ASN A 212 1.90 -1.67 -26.64
N LEU A 213 2.86 -0.79 -26.88
CA LEU A 213 4.29 -1.01 -26.60
C LEU A 213 4.60 -1.11 -25.09
N ILE A 214 3.86 -0.40 -24.24
CA ILE A 214 4.05 -0.45 -22.79
C ILE A 214 3.67 -1.83 -22.24
N PHE A 215 2.52 -2.36 -22.67
CA PHE A 215 1.87 -3.51 -22.04
C PHE A 215 1.94 -4.82 -22.82
N THR A 216 2.28 -4.82 -24.10
CA THR A 216 2.32 -6.06 -24.92
C THR A 216 3.65 -6.21 -25.66
N PRO A 217 4.14 -7.44 -25.88
CA PRO A 217 3.60 -8.73 -25.41
C PRO A 217 3.90 -9.01 -23.93
N ALA A 218 3.03 -9.79 -23.28
CA ALA A 218 3.13 -10.18 -21.88
C ALA A 218 4.42 -10.96 -21.58
N GLU A 219 4.59 -12.02 -22.37
CA GLU A 219 5.77 -12.88 -22.32
C GLU A 219 6.80 -12.40 -23.35
N PRO A 220 8.11 -12.53 -23.02
CA PRO A 220 9.17 -12.17 -23.95
C PRO A 220 9.10 -13.06 -25.19
N ARG A 221 8.73 -12.47 -26.33
CA ARG A 221 8.74 -13.16 -27.62
C ARG A 221 10.08 -12.92 -28.30
N ARG A 222 10.72 -13.99 -28.76
CA ARG A 222 11.92 -13.88 -29.60
C ARG A 222 11.47 -13.68 -31.03
N PHE A 223 11.76 -12.52 -31.59
CA PHE A 223 11.65 -12.29 -33.03
C PHE A 223 13.07 -12.27 -33.60
N LEU A 224 13.44 -13.36 -34.27
CA LEU A 224 14.77 -13.62 -34.83
C LEU A 224 15.91 -13.51 -33.80
N LEU A 225 16.56 -12.35 -33.68
CA LEU A 225 17.65 -12.06 -32.74
C LEU A 225 17.21 -11.18 -31.56
N TRP A 226 16.02 -10.57 -31.63
CA TRP A 226 15.58 -9.54 -30.68
C TRP A 226 14.49 -10.08 -29.75
N LYS A 227 14.59 -9.75 -28.47
CA LYS A 227 13.57 -10.07 -27.46
C LYS A 227 12.60 -8.90 -27.36
N ILE A 228 11.36 -9.10 -27.78
CA ILE A 228 10.29 -8.10 -27.70
C ILE A 228 9.42 -8.46 -26.48
N GLN A 229 9.31 -7.53 -25.55
CA GLN A 229 8.45 -7.61 -24.37
C GLN A 229 7.93 -6.20 -24.07
N GLY A 230 6.72 -6.10 -23.51
CA GLY A 230 6.21 -4.81 -23.04
C GLY A 230 7.21 -4.13 -22.11
N LEU A 231 7.45 -2.84 -22.33
CA LEU A 231 8.48 -2.07 -21.62
C LEU A 231 8.33 -2.17 -20.09
N PHE A 232 7.09 -2.09 -19.61
CA PHE A 232 6.81 -2.17 -18.17
C PHE A 232 7.08 -3.57 -17.59
N LEU A 233 6.79 -4.62 -18.37
CA LEU A 233 6.98 -6.01 -17.94
C LEU A 233 8.45 -6.41 -17.91
N ARG A 234 9.28 -5.81 -18.77
CA ARG A 234 10.73 -6.01 -18.76
C ARG A 234 11.38 -5.53 -17.45
N ARG A 235 10.83 -4.48 -16.83
CA ARG A 235 11.29 -3.92 -15.55
C ARG A 235 10.49 -4.42 -14.34
N GLN A 236 9.78 -5.54 -14.47
CA GLN A 236 9.06 -6.17 -13.36
C GLN A 236 9.90 -6.26 -12.06
N PRO A 237 11.19 -6.66 -12.07
CA PRO A 237 11.96 -6.75 -10.82
C PRO A 237 12.12 -5.42 -10.09
N GLU A 238 12.38 -4.33 -10.83
CA GLU A 238 12.58 -2.99 -10.30
C GLU A 238 11.24 -2.40 -9.80
N ILE A 239 10.16 -2.62 -10.56
CA ILE A 239 8.82 -2.19 -10.16
C ILE A 239 8.36 -2.94 -8.90
N SER A 240 8.69 -4.23 -8.81
CA SER A 240 8.38 -5.06 -7.65
C SER A 240 9.07 -4.55 -6.37
N GLU A 241 10.32 -4.10 -6.46
CA GLU A 241 11.04 -3.51 -5.32
C GLU A 241 10.42 -2.19 -4.85
N VAL A 242 10.13 -1.29 -5.79
CA VAL A 242 9.49 0.00 -5.48
C VAL A 242 8.10 -0.20 -4.88
N TRP A 243 7.31 -1.09 -5.48
CA TRP A 243 5.98 -1.44 -4.98
C TRP A 243 6.06 -2.01 -3.56
N ALA A 244 6.90 -3.03 -3.35
CA ALA A 244 7.03 -3.69 -2.07
C ALA A 244 7.49 -2.74 -0.97
N ARG A 245 8.43 -1.84 -1.26
CA ARG A 245 8.85 -0.80 -0.33
C ARG A 245 7.70 0.11 0.08
N LEU A 246 6.97 0.68 -0.89
CA LEU A 246 5.87 1.59 -0.60
C LEU A 246 4.71 0.90 0.13
N VAL A 247 4.41 -0.35 -0.20
CA VAL A 247 3.38 -1.15 0.48
C VAL A 247 3.80 -1.51 1.90
N ALA A 248 5.05 -1.91 2.12
CA ALA A 248 5.55 -2.22 3.46
C ALA A 248 5.61 -0.99 4.38
N GLU A 249 6.01 0.16 3.83
CA GLU A 249 6.13 1.40 4.60
C GLU A 249 4.78 2.04 4.94
N GLU A 250 3.72 1.80 4.15
CA GLU A 250 2.45 2.55 4.28
C GLU A 250 1.21 1.67 4.50
N LEU A 251 1.17 0.43 4.01
CA LEU A 251 -0.02 -0.43 4.09
C LEU A 251 0.13 -1.58 5.09
N ILE A 252 1.30 -2.21 5.16
CA ILE A 252 1.57 -3.41 5.99
C ILE A 252 2.66 -3.09 7.03
N THR A 253 2.47 -2.00 7.78
CA THR A 253 3.35 -1.69 8.92
C THR A 253 2.93 -2.48 10.15
N VAL A 254 3.84 -2.65 11.11
CA VAL A 254 3.55 -3.38 12.36
C VAL A 254 2.39 -2.73 13.11
N GLU A 255 2.35 -1.39 13.17
CA GLU A 255 1.24 -0.63 13.75
C GLU A 255 -0.10 -0.99 13.12
N ARG A 256 -0.18 -1.02 11.78
CA ARG A 256 -1.44 -1.28 11.06
C ARG A 256 -1.91 -2.72 11.26
N VAL A 257 -0.98 -3.67 11.30
CA VAL A 257 -1.28 -5.08 11.60
C VAL A 257 -1.75 -5.24 13.04
N ALA A 258 -1.07 -4.61 14.01
CA ALA A 258 -1.48 -4.62 15.41
C ALA A 258 -2.87 -3.98 15.63
N ASP A 259 -3.13 -2.84 14.98
CA ASP A 259 -4.46 -2.21 14.99
C ASP A 259 -5.52 -3.13 14.37
N ALA A 260 -5.21 -3.81 13.26
CA ALA A 260 -6.12 -4.77 12.65
C ALA A 260 -6.40 -5.99 13.56
N MET A 261 -5.39 -6.48 14.28
CA MET A 261 -5.57 -7.56 15.26
C MET A 261 -6.51 -7.14 16.40
N ILE A 262 -6.39 -5.91 16.92
CA ILE A 262 -7.16 -5.47 18.11
C ILE A 262 -8.54 -4.92 17.74
N ASN A 263 -8.62 -4.09 16.70
CA ASN A 263 -9.79 -3.33 16.30
C ASN A 263 -10.49 -3.88 15.05
N GLY A 264 -9.93 -4.93 14.42
CA GLY A 264 -10.52 -5.57 13.25
C GLY A 264 -11.65 -6.56 13.57
N ALA A 265 -12.03 -7.33 12.56
CA ALA A 265 -13.16 -8.27 12.63
C ALA A 265 -12.99 -9.36 13.71
N HIS A 266 -11.74 -9.77 13.97
CA HIS A 266 -11.41 -10.82 14.93
C HIS A 266 -10.81 -10.27 16.24
N GLY A 267 -11.04 -9.00 16.56
CA GLY A 267 -10.54 -8.34 17.76
C GLY A 267 -10.91 -9.04 19.07
N ASP A 268 -12.05 -9.74 19.12
CA ASP A 268 -12.44 -10.53 20.29
C ASP A 268 -11.50 -11.72 20.55
N ARG A 269 -10.95 -12.34 19.50
CA ARG A 269 -10.00 -13.44 19.64
C ARG A 269 -8.64 -12.94 20.11
N THR A 270 -8.16 -11.83 19.54
CA THR A 270 -6.94 -11.15 20.02
C THR A 270 -7.07 -10.79 21.50
N ARG A 271 -8.22 -10.21 21.90
CA ARG A 271 -8.52 -9.94 23.31
C ARG A 271 -8.54 -11.22 24.16
N ALA A 272 -9.03 -12.34 23.64
CA ALA A 272 -9.04 -13.61 24.36
C ALA A 272 -7.63 -14.19 24.58
N ILE A 273 -6.73 -14.08 23.59
CA ILE A 273 -5.32 -14.49 23.72
C ILE A 273 -4.61 -13.63 24.78
N ILE A 274 -4.78 -12.31 24.72
CA ILE A 274 -4.26 -11.39 25.76
C ILE A 274 -4.77 -11.79 27.14
N GLN A 275 -6.08 -12.07 27.26
CA GLN A 275 -6.66 -12.54 28.53
C GLN A 275 -6.07 -13.86 29.01
N LYS A 276 -5.85 -14.83 28.10
CA LYS A 276 -5.28 -16.15 28.42
C LYS A 276 -3.92 -15.99 29.13
N HIS A 277 -3.06 -15.11 28.63
CA HIS A 277 -1.71 -14.87 29.17
C HIS A 277 -1.66 -13.96 30.39
N LEU A 278 -2.60 -13.04 30.53
CA LEU A 278 -2.67 -12.14 31.70
C LEU A 278 -3.39 -12.76 32.91
N ARG A 279 -4.27 -13.77 32.70
CA ARG A 279 -4.94 -14.48 33.81
C ARG A 279 -3.96 -15.06 34.83
N PRO A 280 -2.91 -15.81 34.44
CA PRO A 280 -1.90 -16.30 35.36
C PRO A 280 -1.28 -15.19 36.20
N LEU A 281 -1.07 -13.97 35.69
CA LEU A 281 -0.49 -12.91 36.49
C LEU A 281 -1.33 -12.61 37.76
N LEU A 282 -2.65 -12.65 37.67
CA LEU A 282 -3.51 -12.44 38.84
C LEU A 282 -3.78 -13.70 39.68
N ASP A 283 -3.50 -14.89 39.12
CA ASP A 283 -3.83 -16.19 39.73
C ASP A 283 -2.61 -16.96 40.29
N SER A 284 -1.38 -16.63 39.87
CA SER A 284 -0.17 -17.43 40.13
C SER A 284 0.46 -17.25 41.51
N SER A 285 0.12 -16.18 42.24
CA SER A 285 0.59 -16.01 43.62
C SER A 285 -0.56 -16.34 44.58
N PRO A 286 -0.50 -17.48 45.29
CA PRO A 286 -1.52 -17.85 46.27
C PRO A 286 -1.70 -16.78 47.34
N VAL A 287 -0.61 -16.09 47.71
CA VAL A 287 -0.61 -14.99 48.67
C VAL A 287 -1.32 -13.77 48.11
N LEU A 288 -1.10 -13.42 46.83
CA LEU A 288 -1.76 -12.29 46.20
C LEU A 288 -3.24 -12.56 45.95
N LYS A 289 -3.58 -13.79 45.54
CA LYS A 289 -4.95 -14.22 45.30
C LYS A 289 -5.77 -14.27 46.58
N LEU A 290 -5.22 -14.83 47.67
CA LEU A 290 -5.88 -14.88 48.96
C LEU A 290 -6.02 -13.49 49.59
N THR A 291 -4.97 -12.65 49.53
CA THR A 291 -5.06 -11.27 50.06
C THR A 291 -6.00 -10.41 49.21
N ALA A 292 -5.96 -10.49 47.88
CA ALA A 292 -6.91 -9.80 47.01
C ALA A 292 -8.34 -10.27 47.27
N GLN A 293 -8.63 -11.57 47.26
CA GLN A 293 -10.00 -12.08 47.46
C GLN A 293 -10.57 -11.75 48.84
N VAL A 294 -9.76 -11.82 49.89
CA VAL A 294 -10.20 -11.51 51.27
C VAL A 294 -10.39 -10.00 51.49
N SER A 295 -9.57 -9.17 50.84
CA SER A 295 -9.60 -7.71 51.08
C SER A 295 -10.54 -6.96 50.13
N VAL A 296 -10.74 -7.49 48.93
CA VAL A 296 -11.45 -6.82 47.82
C VAL A 296 -12.83 -7.45 47.55
N GLY A 297 -13.04 -8.70 47.96
CA GLY A 297 -14.24 -9.47 47.62
C GLY A 297 -14.23 -9.99 46.18
N VAL A 298 -15.19 -10.88 45.88
CA VAL A 298 -15.30 -11.57 44.57
C VAL A 298 -15.57 -10.59 43.42
N THR A 299 -16.33 -9.52 43.68
CA THR A 299 -16.67 -8.48 42.70
C THR A 299 -15.46 -7.63 42.33
N GLY A 300 -14.72 -7.10 43.30
CA GLY A 300 -13.57 -6.25 43.00
C GLY A 300 -12.38 -7.02 42.40
N TYR A 301 -12.24 -8.32 42.70
CA TYR A 301 -11.27 -9.17 41.98
C TYR A 301 -11.61 -9.29 40.48
N THR A 302 -12.90 -9.30 40.14
CA THR A 302 -13.36 -9.33 38.75
C THR A 302 -13.14 -7.97 38.06
N GLU A 303 -13.30 -6.86 38.78
CA GLU A 303 -13.03 -5.51 38.30
C GLU A 303 -11.54 -5.28 38.03
N LEU A 304 -10.66 -5.71 38.96
CA LEU A 304 -9.20 -5.70 38.76
C LEU A 304 -8.79 -6.49 37.51
N LYS A 305 -9.36 -7.69 37.30
CA LYS A 305 -9.14 -8.48 36.08
C LYS A 305 -9.50 -7.67 34.84
N LYS A 306 -10.67 -7.01 34.85
CA LYS A 306 -11.16 -6.22 33.72
C LYS A 306 -10.26 -5.03 33.41
N SER A 307 -9.85 -4.25 34.43
CA SER A 307 -8.95 -3.10 34.24
C SER A 307 -7.57 -3.52 33.75
N LEU A 308 -7.01 -4.62 34.25
CA LEU A 308 -5.74 -5.16 33.76
C LEU A 308 -5.82 -5.46 32.26
N TYR A 309 -6.87 -6.14 31.80
CA TYR A 309 -7.04 -6.44 30.39
C TYR A 309 -7.22 -5.18 29.55
N GLN A 310 -8.02 -4.23 30.02
CA GLN A 310 -8.25 -2.98 29.31
C GLN A 310 -6.96 -2.17 29.17
N LYS A 311 -6.16 -2.07 30.24
CA LYS A 311 -4.87 -1.40 30.21
C LYS A 311 -3.87 -2.10 29.30
N ALA A 312 -3.85 -3.43 29.30
CA ALA A 312 -2.98 -4.20 28.41
C ALA A 312 -3.32 -3.98 26.94
N VAL A 313 -4.60 -3.95 26.56
CA VAL A 313 -5.02 -3.67 25.18
C VAL A 313 -4.59 -2.26 24.74
N VAL A 314 -4.75 -1.26 25.61
CA VAL A 314 -4.30 0.11 25.33
C VAL A 314 -2.78 0.19 25.17
N ALA A 315 -2.04 -0.39 26.12
CA ALA A 315 -0.57 -0.42 26.08
C ALA A 315 -0.05 -1.13 24.83
N THR A 316 -0.74 -2.18 24.37
CA THR A 316 -0.38 -2.89 23.13
C THR A 316 -0.45 -1.95 21.92
N GLY A 317 -1.50 -1.12 21.83
CA GLY A 317 -1.62 -0.12 20.76
C GLY A 317 -0.47 0.89 20.77
N ASP A 318 -0.10 1.39 21.95
CA ASP A 318 0.98 2.37 22.10
C ASP A 318 2.36 1.80 21.70
N VAL A 319 2.65 0.57 22.10
CA VAL A 319 3.94 -0.10 21.82
C VAL A 319 4.16 -0.28 20.31
N PHE A 320 3.12 -0.70 19.59
CA PHE A 320 3.23 -0.94 18.14
C PHE A 320 3.12 0.33 17.29
N SER A 321 2.75 1.46 17.90
CA SER A 321 2.71 2.78 17.26
C SER A 321 4.07 3.47 17.22
N ASP A 322 5.15 2.84 17.72
CA ASP A 322 6.50 3.43 17.70
C ASP A 322 7.02 3.63 16.26
N PRO A 323 7.25 4.88 15.81
CA PRO A 323 7.75 5.16 14.47
C PRO A 323 9.18 4.68 14.22
N ALA A 324 10.00 4.49 15.26
CA ALA A 324 11.36 3.98 15.11
C ALA A 324 11.32 2.50 14.75
N PHE A 325 10.56 1.70 15.50
CA PHE A 325 10.40 0.26 15.25
C PHE A 325 9.77 -0.03 13.89
N ASN A 326 8.71 0.71 13.52
CA ASN A 326 8.07 0.54 12.22
C ASN A 326 9.03 0.82 11.05
N ARG A 327 9.89 1.86 11.16
CA ARG A 327 10.90 2.17 10.14
C ARG A 327 12.03 1.15 10.08
N GLU A 328 12.41 0.59 11.22
CA GLU A 328 13.42 -0.47 11.29
C GLU A 328 12.95 -1.77 10.63
N ARG A 329 11.67 -2.12 10.80
CA ARG A 329 11.10 -3.38 10.30
C ARG A 329 10.55 -3.28 8.87
N ALA A 330 10.18 -2.09 8.39
CA ALA A 330 9.66 -1.89 7.04
C ALA A 330 10.53 -2.48 5.91
N PRO A 331 11.88 -2.37 5.91
CA PRO A 331 12.74 -2.98 4.89
C PRO A 331 12.64 -4.51 4.86
N VAL A 332 12.45 -5.14 6.01
CA VAL A 332 12.34 -6.59 6.12
C VAL A 332 11.05 -7.07 5.49
N VAL A 333 9.92 -6.43 5.84
CA VAL A 333 8.61 -6.67 5.21
C VAL A 333 8.70 -6.41 3.70
N ALA A 334 9.31 -5.30 3.29
CA ALA A 334 9.50 -4.97 1.88
C ALA A 334 10.29 -6.05 1.13
N GLN A 335 11.31 -6.66 1.74
CA GLN A 335 12.07 -7.73 1.12
C GLN A 335 11.22 -8.99 0.89
N VAL A 336 10.33 -9.32 1.85
CA VAL A 336 9.38 -10.44 1.71
C VAL A 336 8.43 -10.19 0.54
N LEU A 337 7.78 -9.03 0.54
CA LEU A 337 6.81 -8.64 -0.48
C LEU A 337 7.47 -8.52 -1.85
N ALA A 338 8.70 -8.01 -1.93
CA ALA A 338 9.46 -7.91 -3.17
C ALA A 338 9.80 -9.29 -3.74
N GLY A 339 10.20 -10.24 -2.88
CA GLY A 339 10.48 -11.61 -3.28
C GLY A 339 9.24 -12.30 -3.86
N GLN A 340 8.10 -12.15 -3.19
CA GLN A 340 6.82 -12.69 -3.67
C GLN A 340 6.39 -12.04 -4.99
N MET A 341 6.49 -10.71 -5.12
CA MET A 341 6.11 -9.99 -6.34
C MET A 341 7.01 -10.33 -7.54
N LYS A 342 8.30 -10.56 -7.30
CA LYS A 342 9.27 -11.03 -8.32
C LYS A 342 9.00 -12.47 -8.76
N SER A 343 8.39 -13.29 -7.90
CA SER A 343 8.02 -14.66 -8.25
C SER A 343 6.83 -14.75 -9.21
N LEU A 344 6.07 -13.66 -9.37
CA LEU A 344 4.91 -13.62 -10.27
C LEU A 344 5.32 -13.81 -11.72
N GLY A 345 4.53 -14.58 -12.46
CA GLY A 345 4.67 -14.68 -13.90
C GLY A 345 4.37 -13.33 -14.59
N PRO A 346 4.93 -13.03 -15.76
CA PRO A 346 4.68 -11.76 -16.47
C PRO A 346 3.19 -11.49 -16.74
N ARG A 347 2.38 -12.54 -16.96
CA ARG A 347 0.93 -12.42 -17.15
C ARG A 347 0.19 -12.07 -15.87
N GLU A 348 0.60 -12.63 -14.73
CA GLU A 348 0.01 -12.34 -13.41
C GLU A 348 0.32 -10.89 -13.03
N PHE A 349 1.58 -10.48 -13.17
CA PHE A 349 2.01 -9.10 -12.95
C PHE A 349 1.29 -8.12 -13.88
N GLN A 350 1.09 -8.49 -15.15
CA GLN A 350 0.26 -7.70 -16.07
C GLN A 350 -1.19 -7.63 -15.63
N GLY A 351 -1.77 -8.73 -15.12
CA GLY A 351 -3.13 -8.80 -14.60
C GLY A 351 -3.39 -7.81 -13.46
N ILE A 352 -2.35 -7.46 -12.70
CA ILE A 352 -2.43 -6.44 -11.65
C ILE A 352 -2.50 -5.03 -12.24
N LEU A 353 -1.71 -4.73 -13.28
CA LEU A 353 -1.54 -3.36 -13.78
C LEU A 353 -2.49 -3.01 -14.95
N ARG A 354 -2.72 -3.93 -15.88
CA ARG A 354 -3.44 -3.71 -17.15
C ARG A 354 -4.91 -3.31 -16.99
N PRO A 355 -5.71 -3.94 -16.10
CA PRO A 355 -7.13 -3.61 -15.97
C PRO A 355 -7.38 -2.14 -15.63
N ALA A 356 -6.45 -1.51 -14.92
CA ALA A 356 -6.51 -0.11 -14.55
C ALA A 356 -6.49 0.85 -15.74
N PHE A 357 -5.66 0.55 -16.73
CA PHE A 357 -5.46 1.39 -17.90
C PHE A 357 -6.49 1.08 -18.98
N HIS A 358 -6.86 -0.20 -19.13
CA HIS A 358 -7.65 -0.68 -20.26
C HIS A 358 -8.98 0.07 -20.46
N GLU A 359 -9.69 0.41 -19.38
CA GLU A 359 -10.95 1.16 -19.43
C GLU A 359 -10.79 2.59 -19.95
N GLU A 360 -9.61 3.20 -19.78
CA GLU A 360 -9.35 4.61 -20.12
C GLU A 360 -8.44 4.78 -21.35
N GLU A 361 -7.94 3.68 -21.94
CA GLU A 361 -7.12 3.71 -23.16
C GLU A 361 -7.83 4.50 -24.27
N LEU A 362 -9.14 4.27 -24.43
CA LEU A 362 -9.93 4.94 -25.45
C LEU A 362 -10.05 6.44 -25.20
N GLN A 363 -10.22 6.87 -23.94
CA GLN A 363 -10.26 8.30 -23.60
C GLN A 363 -8.90 8.95 -23.88
N LEU A 364 -7.80 8.30 -23.50
CA LEU A 364 -6.44 8.79 -23.78
C LEU A 364 -6.15 8.87 -25.29
N MET A 365 -6.58 7.88 -26.07
CA MET A 365 -6.42 7.86 -27.54
C MET A 365 -7.24 8.97 -28.21
N ILE A 366 -8.48 9.20 -27.79
CA ILE A 366 -9.32 10.28 -28.32
C ILE A 366 -8.72 11.65 -28.01
N VAL A 367 -8.29 11.88 -26.77
CA VAL A 367 -7.64 13.14 -26.37
C VAL A 367 -6.38 13.36 -27.21
N GLY A 368 -5.53 12.34 -27.35
CA GLY A 368 -4.36 12.40 -28.22
C GLY A 368 -4.70 12.75 -29.68
N GLY A 369 -5.79 12.18 -30.21
CA GLY A 369 -6.33 12.53 -31.52
C GLY A 369 -6.79 14.00 -31.60
N VAL A 370 -7.55 14.49 -30.63
CA VAL A 370 -8.02 15.90 -30.61
C VAL A 370 -6.83 16.87 -30.63
N PHE A 371 -5.81 16.63 -29.81
CA PHE A 371 -4.59 17.45 -29.83
C PHE A 371 -3.81 17.33 -31.14
N GLY A 372 -3.77 16.13 -31.74
CA GLY A 372 -3.24 15.92 -33.08
C GLY A 372 -3.98 16.75 -34.13
N ALA A 373 -5.31 16.82 -34.04
CA ALA A 373 -6.14 17.63 -34.94
C ALA A 373 -5.88 19.13 -34.78
N LEU A 374 -5.77 19.61 -33.54
CA LEU A 374 -5.42 21.00 -33.23
C LEU A 374 -4.04 21.35 -33.79
N ALA A 375 -3.05 20.46 -33.64
CA ALA A 375 -1.73 20.65 -34.23
C ALA A 375 -1.79 20.67 -35.76
N GLY A 376 -2.59 19.81 -36.38
CA GLY A 376 -2.85 19.81 -37.82
C GLY A 376 -3.50 21.11 -38.32
N LEU A 377 -4.43 21.67 -37.53
CA LEU A 377 -5.08 22.96 -37.83
C LEU A 377 -4.11 24.13 -37.69
N ILE A 378 -3.28 24.16 -36.64
CA ILE A 378 -2.20 25.14 -36.49
C ILE A 378 -1.21 25.03 -37.66
N GLN A 379 -0.86 23.81 -38.06
CA GLN A 379 0.01 23.58 -39.21
C GLN A 379 -0.61 24.11 -40.51
N PHE A 380 -1.91 23.87 -40.75
CA PHE A 380 -2.63 24.42 -41.89
C PHE A 380 -2.65 25.95 -41.89
N LEU A 381 -2.99 26.58 -40.75
CA LEU A 381 -2.99 28.04 -40.61
C LEU A 381 -1.59 28.62 -40.87
N SER A 382 -0.54 28.01 -40.31
CA SER A 382 0.84 28.46 -40.51
C SER A 382 1.26 28.39 -41.98
N LEU A 383 0.91 27.32 -42.70
CA LEU A 383 1.19 27.17 -44.12
C LEU A 383 0.39 28.15 -44.99
N THR A 384 -0.83 28.50 -44.57
CA THR A 384 -1.68 29.44 -45.31
C THR A 384 -1.22 30.90 -45.11
N TYR A 385 -0.76 31.26 -43.91
CA TYR A 385 -0.29 32.62 -43.59
C TYR A 385 1.16 32.90 -44.02
N LEU A 386 2.05 31.90 -44.10
CA LEU A 386 3.44 32.07 -44.59
C LEU A 386 3.55 32.18 -46.12
N VAL A 387 2.48 31.91 -46.85
CA VAL A 387 2.42 31.96 -48.32
C VAL A 387 1.86 33.32 -48.82
N PHE A 388 1.49 34.23 -47.92
CA PHE A 388 1.07 35.60 -48.24
C PHE A 388 2.12 36.66 -47.91
#